data_AF-A0A382WUZ8-F1
#
_entry.id   AF-A0A382WUZ8-F1
#
_cell.length_a   1.000
_cell.length_b   1.000
_cell.length_c   1.000
_cell.angle_alpha   90.00
_cell.angle_beta   90.00
_cell.angle_gamma   90.00
#
_symmetry.space_group_name_H-M   'P 1'
#
loop_
_entity.id
_entity.type
_entity.pdbx_description
1 polymer ?
#
loop_
_entity_poly.entity_id
_entity_poly.type
_entity_poly.pdbx_seq_one_letter_code
_entity_poly.pdbx_strand_id
1 'polypeptide(L)' 'MAFESFSEFLSTLDNQGELIRISTPVATELEITEFADREMKKPGGGKALLFESPT' A
#
# COMPACT_ATOMS: atom_id res chain seq x y z
N MET A 1 5.53 -16.72 -12.78
CA MET A 1 4.80 -15.58 -12.20
C MET A 1 5.51 -14.30 -12.60
N ALA A 2 4.92 -13.11 -12.45
CA ALA A 2 5.57 -11.85 -12.87
C ALA A 2 6.69 -11.40 -11.92
N PHE A 3 6.72 -11.90 -10.68
CA PHE A 3 7.71 -11.60 -9.65
C PHE A 3 8.04 -12.89 -8.89
N GLU A 4 9.28 -13.01 -8.40
CA GLU A 4 9.81 -14.17 -7.65
C GLU A 4 9.48 -14.09 -6.15
N SER A 5 9.15 -12.91 -5.62
CA SER A 5 8.75 -12.73 -4.23
C SER A 5 7.87 -11.50 -3.99
N PHE A 6 7.22 -11.46 -2.81
CA PHE A 6 6.50 -10.27 -2.37
C PHE A 6 7.44 -9.06 -2.20
N SER A 7 8.67 -9.28 -1.71
CA SER A 7 9.65 -8.19 -1.59
C SER A 7 10.06 -7.62 -2.94
N GLU A 8 10.20 -8.47 -3.97
CA GLU A 8 10.49 -8.01 -5.33
C GLU A 8 9.32 -7.24 -5.95
N PHE A 9 8.10 -7.69 -5.70
CA PHE A 9 6.89 -6.96 -6.10
C PHE A 9 6.83 -5.56 -5.46
N LEU A 10 7.08 -5.47 -4.14
CA LEU A 10 7.11 -4.18 -3.44
C LEU A 10 8.21 -3.26 -3.99
N SER A 11 9.44 -3.77 -4.17
CA SER A 11 10.54 -3.00 -4.75
C SER A 11 10.21 -2.48 -6.16
N THR A 12 9.50 -3.27 -6.96
CA THR A 12 9.07 -2.85 -8.29
C THR A 12 8.10 -1.67 -8.22
N LEU A 13 7.09 -1.75 -7.35
CA LEU A 13 6.14 -0.64 -7.14
C LEU A 13 6.84 0.62 -6.63
N ASP A 14 7.77 0.48 -5.67
CA ASP A 14 8.55 1.58 -5.10
C ASP A 14 9.38 2.28 -6.19
N ASN A 15 10.09 1.50 -7.02
CA ASN A 15 10.89 2.01 -8.13
C ASN A 15 10.05 2.72 -9.21
N GLN A 16 8.79 2.31 -9.40
CA GLN A 16 7.85 2.96 -10.32
C GLN A 16 7.15 4.16 -9.69
N GLY A 17 7.36 4.43 -8.40
CA GLY A 17 6.66 5.47 -7.65
C GLY A 17 5.19 5.14 -7.37
N GLU A 18 4.79 3.88 -7.50
CA GLU A 18 3.42 3.36 -7.31
C GLU A 18 3.17 2.83 -5.89
N LEU A 19 4.15 2.92 -4.99
CA LEU A 19 4.04 2.52 -3.58
C LEU A 19 4.09 3.73 -2.65
N ILE A 20 3.19 3.78 -1.67
CA ILE A 20 3.26 4.68 -0.53
C ILE A 20 3.49 3.85 0.73
N ARG A 21 4.52 4.21 1.50
CA ARG A 21 4.82 3.61 2.81
C ARG A 21 4.22 4.47 3.93
N ILE A 22 3.50 3.82 4.84
CA ILE A 22 2.87 4.45 6.00
C ILE A 22 3.54 3.87 7.25
N SER A 23 4.43 4.65 7.85
CA SER A 23 5.21 4.27 9.03
C SER A 23 4.59 4.72 10.36
N THR A 24 3.57 5.58 10.32
CA THR A 24 2.80 5.94 11.50
C THR A 24 1.98 4.74 11.97
N PRO A 25 1.77 4.54 13.28
CA PRO A 25 0.84 3.53 13.78
C PRO A 25 -0.58 3.73 13.22
N VAL A 26 -1.21 2.67 12.72
CA VAL A 26 -2.58 2.70 12.16
C VAL A 26 -3.37 1.50 12.67
N ALA A 27 -4.61 1.73 13.13
CA ALA A 27 -5.47 0.69 13.63
C ALA A 27 -5.88 -0.30 12.53
N THR A 28 -5.76 -1.59 12.86
CA THR A 28 -6.25 -2.67 12.00
C THR A 28 -7.78 -2.67 11.86
N GLU A 29 -8.48 -2.18 12.88
CA GLU A 29 -9.93 -2.03 12.87
C GLU A 29 -10.33 -0.73 12.15
N LEU A 30 -10.96 -0.89 10.99
CA LEU A 30 -11.59 0.16 10.17
C LEU A 30 -10.65 1.23 9.56
N GLU A 31 -9.56 1.60 10.22
CA GLU A 31 -8.67 2.68 9.78
C GLU A 31 -7.87 2.28 8.54
N ILE A 32 -7.15 1.14 8.55
CA ILE A 32 -6.45 0.64 7.35
C ILE A 32 -7.40 0.49 6.15
N THR A 33 -8.64 0.03 6.40
CA THR A 33 -9.63 -0.13 5.33
C THR A 33 -10.15 1.20 4.78
N GLU A 34 -10.25 2.25 5.60
CA GLU A 34 -10.61 3.59 5.13
C GLU A 34 -9.52 4.14 4.20
N PHE A 35 -8.25 4.00 4.58
CA PHE A 35 -7.13 4.44 3.75
C PHE A 35 -7.13 3.72 2.40
N ALA A 36 -7.34 2.40 2.40
CA ALA A 36 -7.44 1.61 1.18
C ALA A 36 -8.65 2.03 0.33
N ASP A 37 -9.83 2.24 0.94
CA ASP A 37 -11.07 2.66 0.25
C ASP A 37 -10.91 4.01 -0.44
N ARG A 38 -10.26 4.97 0.22
CA ARG A 38 -9.97 6.28 -0.37
C ARG A 38 -9.01 6.17 -1.55
N GLU A 39 -7.97 5.34 -1.44
CA GLU A 39 -6.95 5.20 -2.47
C GLU A 39 -7.52 4.54 -3.74
N MET A 40 -8.26 3.44 -3.60
CA MET A 40 -8.88 2.74 -4.74
C MET A 40 -9.94 3.56 -5.47
N LYS A 41 -10.58 4.53 -4.78
CA LYS A 41 -11.59 5.43 -5.36
C LYS A 41 -11.00 6.65 -6.06
N LYS A 42 -9.68 6.86 -6.02
CA LYS A 42 -9.05 7.93 -6.78
C LYS A 42 -9.21 7.66 -8.29
N PRO A 43 -9.30 8.71 -9.13
CA PRO A 43 -9.24 8.54 -10.57
C PRO A 43 -7.99 7.73 -10.98
N GLY A 44 -8.20 6.63 -11.70
CA GLY A 44 -7.11 5.73 -12.10
C GLY A 44 -6.67 4.68 -11.06
N GLY A 45 -7.36 4.57 -9.91
CA GLY A 45 -7.16 3.48 -8.95
C GLY A 45 -6.14 3.73 -7.82
N GLY A 46 -5.51 4.92 -7.79
CA GLY A 46 -4.57 5.31 -6.74
C GLY A 46 -3.29 4.46 -6.68
N LYS A 47 -2.50 4.64 -5.63
CA LYS A 47 -1.24 3.92 -5.39
C LYS A 47 -1.43 2.74 -4.44
N ALA A 48 -0.49 1.80 -4.45
CA ALA A 48 -0.42 0.77 -3.42
C ALA A 48 -0.02 1.39 -2.06
N LEU A 49 -0.59 0.89 -0.97
CA LEU A 49 -0.27 1.30 0.40
C LEU A 49 0.40 0.15 1.15
N LEU A 50 1.53 0.43 1.80
CA LEU A 50 2.22 -0.50 2.71
C LEU A 50 2.23 0.09 4.12
N PHE A 51 1.52 -0.55 5.05
CA PHE A 51 1.49 -0.18 6.46
C PHE A 51 2.58 -0.94 7.22
N GLU A 52 3.49 -0.20 7.85
CA GLU A 52 4.66 -0.78 8.53
C GLU A 52 4.46 -0.90 10.05
N SER A 53 3.39 -0.33 10.60
CA SER A 53 3.10 -0.34 12.05
C SER A 53 1.59 -0.50 12.34
N PRO A 54 0.97 -1.64 12.00
CA PRO A 54 -0.41 -1.90 12.38
C PRO A 54 -0.56 -2.04 13.90
N THR A 55 -1.67 -1.51 14.47
CA THR A 55 -2.02 -1.62 15.89
C THR A 55 -3.34 -2.35 16.11
#